data_AF-A0A924KM68-F1
#
_entry.id   AF-A0A924KM68-F1
#
_cell.length_a   1.000
_cell.length_b   1.000
_cell.length_c   1.000
_cell.angle_alpha   90.00
_cell.angle_beta   90.00
_cell.angle_gamma   90.00
#
_symmetry.space_group_name_H-M   'P 1'
#
loop_
_entity.id
_entity.type
_entity.pdbx_description
1 polymer ?
#
loop_
_entity_poly.entity_id
_entity_poly.type
_entity_poly.pdbx_seq_one_letter_code
_entity_poly.pdbx_strand_id
1 'polypeptide(L)' 'MARTLYDKLWDDHVIHTEDDGTAILYIDRHLVHEVTSPQAFEGLRVAGRKVWRVSS' A
#
# COMPACT_ATOMS: atom_id res chain seq x y z
N MET A 1 -12.26 -22.86 11.86
CA MET A 1 -10.95 -22.74 12.53
C MET A 1 -10.83 -21.34 13.13
N ALA A 2 -10.08 -21.18 14.22
CA ALA A 2 -9.82 -19.85 14.76
C ALA A 2 -8.92 -19.07 13.78
N ARG A 3 -9.26 -17.80 13.50
CA ARG A 3 -8.42 -16.92 12.67
C ARG A 3 -7.15 -16.52 13.42
N THR A 4 -6.01 -16.60 12.75
CA THR A 4 -4.73 -16.13 13.25
C THR A 4 -4.70 -14.60 13.32
N LEU A 5 -3.69 -14.02 13.97
CA LEU A 5 -3.46 -12.58 13.92
C LEU A 5 -3.17 -12.10 12.48
N TYR A 6 -2.44 -12.91 11.71
CA TYR A 6 -2.14 -12.61 10.32
C TYR A 6 -3.42 -12.52 9.48
N ASP A 7 -4.32 -13.49 9.62
CA ASP A 7 -5.60 -13.50 8.89
C ASP A 7 -6.42 -12.26 9.21
N LYS A 8 -6.47 -11.86 10.49
CA LYS A 8 -7.20 -10.66 10.91
C LYS A 8 -6.63 -9.39 10.28
N LEU A 9 -5.30 -9.23 10.32
CA LEU A 9 -4.64 -8.07 9.73
C LEU A 9 -4.82 -8.05 8.21
N TRP A 10 -4.69 -9.19 7.55
CA TRP A 10 -4.91 -9.30 6.12
C TRP A 10 -6.34 -8.92 5.72
N ASP A 11 -7.33 -9.54 6.37
CA ASP A 11 -8.77 -9.29 6.12
C ASP A 11 -9.14 -7.80 6.30
N ASP A 12 -8.52 -7.11 7.26
CA ASP A 12 -8.77 -5.69 7.54
C ASP A 12 -8.22 -4.75 6.44
N HIS A 13 -7.29 -5.20 5.58
CA HIS A 13 -6.62 -4.36 4.56
C HIS A 13 -6.94 -4.74 3.11
N VAL A 14 -7.56 -5.89 2.85
CA VAL A 14 -8.03 -6.26 1.51
C VAL A 14 -9.21 -5.38 1.13
N ILE A 15 -9.07 -4.62 0.04
CA ILE A 15 -10.16 -3.86 -0.57
C ILE A 15 -10.98 -4.77 -1.48
N HIS A 16 -10.28 -5.59 -2.28
CA HIS A 16 -10.88 -6.45 -3.29
C HIS A 16 -9.94 -7.61 -3.61
N THR A 17 -10.51 -8.75 -3.98
CA THR A 17 -9.77 -9.88 -4.55
C THR A 17 -10.35 -10.17 -5.91
N GLU A 18 -9.51 -10.12 -6.94
CA GLU A 18 -9.83 -10.46 -8.32
C GLU A 18 -10.12 -11.97 -8.45
N ASP A 19 -10.78 -12.36 -9.55
CA ASP A 19 -11.17 -13.76 -9.80
C ASP A 19 -9.97 -14.73 -9.89
N ASP A 20 -8.79 -14.23 -10.23
CA ASP A 20 -7.55 -15.01 -10.29
C ASP A 20 -6.83 -15.17 -8.94
N GLY A 21 -7.39 -14.56 -7.88
CA GLY A 21 -6.84 -14.57 -6.53
C GLY A 21 -5.91 -13.40 -6.21
N THR A 22 -5.68 -12.45 -7.14
CA THR A 22 -4.89 -11.25 -6.87
C THR A 22 -5.65 -10.31 -5.94
N ALA A 23 -5.01 -9.84 -4.87
CA ALA A 23 -5.64 -8.94 -3.90
C ALA A 23 -5.18 -7.49 -4.10
N ILE A 24 -6.13 -6.56 -4.07
CA ILE A 24 -5.89 -5.14 -3.89
C ILE A 24 -5.85 -4.86 -2.39
N LEU A 25 -4.66 -4.47 -1.91
CA LEU A 25 -4.43 -4.11 -0.51
C LEU A 25 -4.37 -2.60 -0.35
N TYR A 26 -5.02 -2.09 0.71
CA TYR A 26 -4.79 -0.73 1.16
C TYR A 26 -3.51 -0.65 2.02
N ILE A 27 -2.67 0.35 1.76
CA ILE A 27 -1.44 0.60 2.51
C ILE A 27 -1.56 1.89 3.31
N ASP A 28 -1.63 1.77 4.63
CA ASP A 28 -1.87 2.91 5.53
C ASP A 28 -0.68 3.85 5.66
N ARG A 29 0.54 3.33 5.52
CA ARG A 29 1.78 4.07 5.74
C ARG A 29 2.87 3.64 4.80
N HIS A 30 3.49 4.63 4.16
CA HIS A 30 4.68 4.46 3.35
C HIS A 30 5.88 4.99 4.13
N LEU A 31 6.87 4.13 4.36
CA LEU A 31 8.16 4.52 4.93
C LEU A 31 9.17 4.57 3.80
N VAL A 32 9.91 5.66 3.71
CA VAL A 32 10.86 5.92 2.62
C VAL A 32 12.25 6.16 3.19
N HIS A 33 13.28 5.82 2.41
CA HIS A 33 14.68 5.97 2.80
C HIS A 33 15.39 6.97 1.90
N GLU A 34 16.41 7.68 2.39
CA GLU A 34 17.07 8.79 1.66
C GLU A 34 17.57 8.41 0.27
N VAL A 35 17.96 7.14 0.08
CA VAL A 35 18.55 6.62 -1.17
C VAL A 35 17.50 6.27 -2.22
N THR A 36 16.29 5.89 -1.82
CA THR A 36 15.21 5.43 -2.72
C THR A 36 14.04 6.42 -2.83
N SER A 37 13.97 7.39 -1.91
CA SER A 37 12.95 8.44 -1.90
C SER A 37 12.96 9.27 -3.18
N PRO A 38 14.12 9.77 -3.69
CA PRO A 38 14.13 10.62 -4.88
C PRO A 38 13.47 9.96 -6.09
N GLN A 39 13.74 8.67 -6.32
CA GLN A 39 13.21 7.90 -7.44
C GLN A 39 11.70 7.68 -7.29
N ALA A 40 11.21 7.41 -6.08
CA ALA A 40 9.78 7.24 -5.82
C ALA A 40 8.99 8.54 -6.08
N PHE A 41 9.49 9.69 -5.61
CA PHE A 41 8.84 10.99 -5.83
C PHE A 41 8.92 11.44 -7.29
N GLU A 42 10.03 11.17 -7.96
CA GLU A 42 10.16 11.42 -9.40
C GLU A 42 9.14 10.61 -10.21
N GLY A 43 8.93 9.34 -9.86
CA GLY A 43 7.89 8.51 -10.46
C GLY A 43 6.49 9.10 -10.33
N LEU A 44 6.14 9.64 -9.14
CA LEU A 44 4.88 10.36 -8.94
C LEU A 44 4.77 11.58 -9.85
N ARG A 45 5.84 12.38 -9.95
CA ARG A 45 5.88 13.60 -10.77
C ARG A 45 5.68 13.29 -12.25
N VAL A 46 6.39 12.29 -12.79
CA VAL A 46 6.26 11.85 -14.19
C VAL A 46 4.83 11.35 -14.46
N ALA A 47 4.23 10.63 -13.52
CA ALA A 47 2.84 10.17 -13.61
C ALA A 47 1.79 11.27 -13.36
N GLY A 48 2.20 12.52 -13.06
CA GLY A 48 1.29 13.62 -12.73
C GLY A 48 0.51 13.41 -11.42
N ARG A 49 1.01 12.58 -10.50
CA ARG A 49 0.34 12.20 -9.25
C ARG A 49 0.87 13.00 -8.06
N LYS A 50 -0.01 13.26 -7.10
CA LYS A 50 0.35 13.85 -5.80
C LYS A 50 0.56 12.75 -4.76
N VAL A 51 1.32 13.07 -3.71
CA VAL A 51 1.45 12.20 -2.53
C VAL A 51 0.09 12.06 -1.87
N TRP A 52 -0.32 10.81 -1.60
CA TRP A 52 -1.71 10.50 -1.21
C TRP A 52 -2.05 10.80 0.25
N ARG A 53 -1.08 10.79 1.18
CA ARG A 53 -1.34 11.14 2.59
C ARG A 53 -0.07 11.76 3.18
N VAL A 54 -0.09 13.07 3.39
CA VAL A 54 1.09 13.86 3.84
C VAL A 54 1.15 14.04 5.37
N SER A 55 0.12 13.61 6.09
CA SER A 55 0.03 13.64 7.55
C SER A 55 -0.27 12.25 8.10
N SER A 56 0.22 11.97 9.31
CA SER A 56 -0.10 10.75 10.06
C SER A 56 -1.47 10.83 10.72
#